data_AF-A0A1E8FS01-F1
#
_entry.id   AF-A0A1E8FS01-F1
#
_cell.length_a   1.000
_cell.length_b   1.000
_cell.length_c   1.000
_cell.angle_alpha   90.00
_cell.angle_beta   90.00
_cell.angle_gamma   90.00
#
_symmetry.space_group_name_H-M   'P 1'
#
loop_
_entity.id
_entity.type
_entity.pdbx_description
1 polymer ?
#
loop_
_entity_poly.entity_id
_entity_poly.type
_entity_poly.pdbx_seq_one_letter_code
_entity_poly.pdbx_strand_id
1 'polypeptide(L)' 'MKKIGLTTLARQRDAGTLSVRTGFHCPANGLWRPEDGDAEPVFIFEGSLMPASGGIGTVWHLVQEPQR' A
#
# COMPACT_ATOMS: atom_id res chain seq x y z
N MET A 1 -0.88 -30.62 -18.29
CA MET A 1 0.06 -29.98 -17.35
C MET A 1 -0.16 -28.47 -17.40
N LYS A 2 -0.73 -27.85 -16.36
CA LYS A 2 -0.77 -26.38 -16.21
C LYS A 2 -0.14 -26.07 -14.86
N LYS A 3 1.07 -25.50 -14.90
CA LYS A 3 1.86 -25.15 -13.71
C LYS A 3 1.18 -23.94 -13.07
N ILE A 4 0.42 -24.19 -12.00
CA ILE A 4 -0.23 -23.15 -11.21
C ILE A 4 0.91 -22.40 -10.52
N GLY A 5 1.26 -21.23 -11.05
CA GLY A 5 2.23 -20.34 -10.43
C GLY A 5 1.61 -19.77 -9.17
N LEU A 6 1.87 -20.42 -8.04
CA LEU A 6 1.59 -19.88 -6.71
C LEU A 6 2.62 -18.77 -6.47
N THR A 7 2.36 -17.56 -6.96
CA THR A 7 3.11 -16.38 -6.52
C THR A 7 2.65 -16.02 -5.11
N THR A 8 3.09 -16.82 -4.14
CA THR A 8 3.15 -16.42 -2.73
C THR A 8 4.29 -15.43 -2.60
N LEU A 9 4.10 -14.20 -3.10
CA LEU A 9 5.02 -13.11 -2.82
C LEU A 9 4.64 -12.53 -1.46
N ALA A 10 5.33 -13.06 -0.46
CA ALA A 10 5.70 -12.42 0.79
C ALA A 10 4.55 -11.73 1.57
N ARG A 11 3.93 -12.50 2.46
CA ARG A 11 3.43 -11.98 3.75
C ARG A 11 4.64 -11.60 4.62
N GLN A 12 5.45 -10.63 4.19
CA GLN A 12 6.42 -10.00 5.07
C GLN A 12 5.63 -8.97 5.87
N ARG A 13 5.14 -9.38 7.05
CA ARG A 13 4.87 -8.45 8.15
C ARG A 13 6.21 -7.96 8.67
N ASP A 14 6.96 -7.26 7.81
CA ASP A 14 8.07 -6.47 8.28
C ASP A 14 7.45 -5.30 9.05
N ALA A 15 7.84 -5.13 10.30
CA ALA A 15 7.41 -4.01 11.12
C ALA A 15 7.93 -2.66 10.60
N GLY A 16 8.63 -2.63 9.45
CA GLY A 16 8.92 -1.43 8.68
C GLY A 16 7.68 -0.83 8.02
N THR A 17 7.64 0.49 7.94
CA THR A 17 6.61 1.26 7.26
C THR A 17 6.41 0.74 5.83
N LEU A 18 5.29 0.06 5.56
CA LEU A 18 4.96 -0.40 4.22
C LEU A 18 4.79 0.82 3.30
N SER A 19 5.45 0.81 2.14
CA SER A 19 5.36 1.88 1.16
C SER A 19 5.05 1.37 -0.25
N VAL A 20 4.18 2.05 -0.99
CA VAL A 20 3.78 1.68 -2.35
C VAL A 20 3.53 2.93 -3.20
N ARG A 21 3.90 2.93 -4.48
CA ARG A 21 3.74 4.09 -5.37
C ARG A 21 2.37 4.11 -6.04
N THR A 22 1.86 5.29 -6.39
CA THR A 22 0.67 5.45 -7.24
C THR A 22 0.77 4.57 -8.50
N GLY A 23 -0.34 3.92 -8.86
CA GLY A 23 -0.44 3.03 -10.03
C GLY A 23 0.03 1.59 -9.78
N PHE A 24 0.56 1.27 -8.60
CA PHE A 24 0.86 -0.10 -8.19
C PHE A 24 -0.30 -0.69 -7.38
N HIS A 25 -0.35 -2.02 -7.30
CA HIS A 25 -1.30 -2.71 -6.43
C HIS A 25 -0.92 -2.51 -4.97
N CYS A 26 -1.92 -2.18 -4.16
CA CYS A 26 -1.83 -2.05 -2.73
C CYS A 26 -1.42 -3.39 -2.10
N PRO A 27 -0.31 -3.46 -1.34
CA PRO A 27 0.20 -4.72 -0.80
C PRO A 27 -0.54 -5.18 0.46
N ALA A 28 -1.26 -4.29 1.14
CA ALA A 28 -1.98 -4.60 2.37
C ALA A 28 -3.18 -3.67 2.57
N ASN A 29 -4.24 -4.19 3.17
CA ASN A 29 -5.40 -3.42 3.58
C ASN A 29 -5.06 -2.48 4.74
N GLY A 30 -5.53 -1.24 4.68
CA GLY A 30 -5.39 -0.28 5.77
C GLY A 30 -5.48 1.17 5.32
N LEU A 31 -5.16 2.08 6.26
CA LEU A 31 -5.06 3.51 5.98
C LEU A 31 -3.68 3.81 5.38
N TRP A 32 -3.67 4.41 4.21
CA TRP A 32 -2.46 4.83 3.51
C TRP A 32 -2.41 6.35 3.45
N ARG A 33 -1.26 6.92 3.78
CA ARG A 33 -1.00 8.37 3.70
C ARG A 33 0.05 8.64 2.63
N PRO A 34 -0.09 9.68 1.79
CA PRO A 34 0.95 10.03 0.85
C PRO A 34 2.18 10.60 1.56
N GLU A 35 3.36 10.42 0.97
CA GLU A 35 4.65 10.91 1.47
C GLU A 35 4.66 12.43 1.64
N ASP A 36 3.98 13.14 0.74
CA ASP A 36 3.84 14.60 0.78
C ASP A 36 3.18 15.10 2.09
N GLY A 37 2.48 14.24 2.83
CA GLY A 37 1.84 14.57 4.11
C GLY A 37 0.66 15.55 4.00
N ASP A 38 0.44 16.12 2.82
CA ASP A 38 -0.54 17.17 2.54
C ASP A 38 -1.97 16.62 2.40
N ALA A 39 -2.12 15.33 2.05
CA ALA A 39 -3.43 14.70 1.91
C ALA A 39 -3.77 13.80 3.11
N GLU A 40 -5.06 13.79 3.44
CA GLU A 40 -5.62 12.91 4.46
C GLU A 40 -5.37 11.43 4.12
N PRO A 41 -5.13 10.58 5.14
CA PRO A 41 -4.97 9.15 4.91
C PRO A 41 -6.27 8.54 4.37
N VAL A 42 -6.14 7.69 3.36
CA VAL A 42 -7.28 7.01 2.73
C VAL A 42 -7.21 5.52 2.97
N PHE A 43 -8.36 4.89 3.18
CA PHE A 43 -8.41 3.44 3.34
C PHE A 43 -8.36 2.76 1.97
N ILE A 44 -7.37 1.89 1.75
CA ILE A 44 -7.20 1.17 0.49
C ILE A 44 -7.13 -0.32 0.77
N PHE A 45 -7.91 -1.09 0.01
CA PHE A 45 -7.90 -2.54 0.10
C PHE A 45 -6.70 -3.14 -0.61
N GLU A 46 -6.18 -4.23 -0.05
CA GLU A 46 -5.17 -5.07 -0.70
C GLU A 46 -5.59 -5.43 -2.13
N GLY A 47 -4.65 -5.35 -3.08
CA GLY A 47 -4.90 -5.59 -4.49
C GLY A 47 -5.56 -4.43 -5.25
N SER A 48 -6.02 -3.36 -4.58
CA SER A 48 -6.51 -2.16 -5.26
C SER A 48 -5.37 -1.33 -5.84
N LEU A 49 -5.61 -0.61 -6.93
CA LEU A 49 -4.60 0.33 -7.46
C LEU A 49 -4.48 1.55 -6.55
N MET A 50 -3.24 1.91 -6.22
CA MET A 50 -2.95 3.09 -5.42
C MET A 50 -3.29 4.36 -6.19
N PRO A 51 -4.16 5.24 -5.65
CA PRO A 51 -4.62 6.42 -6.35
C PRO A 51 -3.52 7.48 -6.45
N ALA A 52 -3.73 8.46 -7.33
CA ALA A 52 -2.92 9.68 -7.37
C ALA A 52 -3.39 10.62 -6.26
N SER A 53 -2.44 11.29 -5.59
CA SER A 53 -2.76 12.37 -4.66
C SER A 53 -2.65 13.70 -5.41
N GLY A 54 -3.71 14.51 -5.42
CA GLY A 54 -3.72 15.80 -6.13
C GLY A 54 -3.47 15.71 -7.64
N GLY A 55 -3.70 14.54 -8.27
CA GLY A 55 -3.41 14.31 -9.69
C GLY A 55 -1.93 14.01 -10.01
N ILE A 56 -1.07 13.92 -9.00
CA ILE A 56 0.35 13.60 -9.14
C ILE A 56 0.62 12.19 -8.56
N GLY A 57 1.57 11.47 -9.16
CA GLY A 57 2.03 10.19 -8.64
C GLY A 57 2.87 10.41 -7.37
N THR A 58 2.48 9.77 -6.27
CA THR A 58 3.15 9.88 -4.97
C THR A 58 3.49 8.49 -4.41
N VAL A 59 4.30 8.46 -3.36
CA VAL A 59 4.52 7.26 -2.55
C VAL A 59 3.54 7.28 -1.39
N TRP A 60 2.87 6.17 -1.16
CA TRP A 60 1.95 5.98 -0.06
C TRP A 60 2.60 5.15 1.02
N HIS A 61 2.41 5.53 2.27
CA HIS A 61 2.88 4.84 3.46
C HIS A 61 1.69 4.31 4.25
N LEU A 62 1.73 3.05 4.64
CA LEU A 62 0.72 2.48 5.53
C LEU A 62 0.85 3.17 6.89
N VAL A 63 -0.25 3.79 7.33
CA VAL A 63 -0.38 4.34 8.67
C VAL A 63 -0.38 3.16 9.63
N GLN A 64 0.73 2.95 10.31
CA GLN A 64 0.78 2.06 11.45
C GLN A 64 0.08 2.77 12.60
N GLU A 65 -1.10 2.28 13.00
CA GLU A 65 -1.68 2.69 14.27
C GLU A 65 -0.67 2.31 15.38
N PRO A 66 -0.21 3.26 16.20
CA PRO A 66 0.65 2.91 17.32
C PRO A 66 -0.14 1.99 18.24
N GLN A 67 0.33 0.75 18.36
CA GLN A 67 -0.16 -0.24 19.32
C GLN A 67 -0.06 0.41 20.72
N ARG A 68 -1.20 0.81 21.30
CA ARG A 68 -1.31 1.41 22.63
C ARG A 68 -1.78 0.37 23.63
#